data_AF-A0A7C1Z7D5-F1
#
_entry.id   AF-A0A7C1Z7D5-F1
#
_cell.length_a   1.000
_cell.length_b   1.000
_cell.length_c   1.000
_cell.angle_alpha   90.00
_cell.angle_beta   90.00
_cell.angle_gamma   90.00
#
_symmetry.space_group_name_H-M   'P 1'
#
loop_
_entity.id
_entity.type
_entity.pdbx_description
1 polymer ?
#
loop_
_entity_poly.entity_id
_entity_poly.type
_entity_poly.pdbx_seq_one_letter_code
_entity_poly.pdbx_strand_id
1 'polypeptide(L)'
;MMTARTASRRAPWRFAWRLATGDGSLATILFGLTFYLLILALVPQAPSDPLAADRWLIQAQARFGIATESLYRLGLFYLVDSPLSRPLLAAAAFLLLVRTVERAERLRHGHGSGQRRWSTLLAILSHAGPLLLLVGMLVGHLWGWRAEGLIGHVGERLNVAGHGEVLLGSTSSGLRSAQPGPIVYTTGNGPQITVRAYDEEGTQLGLQRNLRETPVPEVTITLAPDSPDAYFAVPDVGLVGRVCLAPQADFSTDALLRLQVFRTPTGELIRQIELEAEGLELTVEGTRLEIDRSTYLILSIVYDPGRWLKGAGVIIGAIGLLSTLACLQRRSGQRQGIRPAFCLLLALLTLGTAGMALRNLATVGVLWDHSSFQAGLTAIWLAALGTELVLPRQENVQTAVGGKSE
;
A
#
# COMPACT_ATOMS: atom_id res chain seq x y z
N MET A 1 -64.64 -29.74 9.42
CA MET A 1 -64.38 -28.31 9.73
C MET A 1 -62.92 -28.03 9.37
N MET A 2 -62.65 -27.62 8.13
CA MET A 2 -61.30 -27.28 7.64
C MET A 2 -60.95 -25.89 8.14
N THR A 3 -60.03 -25.79 9.10
CA THR A 3 -59.44 -24.50 9.47
C THR A 3 -58.50 -24.09 8.34
N ALA A 4 -58.96 -23.15 7.50
CA ALA A 4 -58.15 -22.52 6.48
C ALA A 4 -56.95 -21.86 7.17
N ARG A 5 -55.78 -22.48 7.03
CA ARG A 5 -54.51 -21.96 7.54
C ARG A 5 -54.18 -20.73 6.71
N THR A 6 -54.51 -19.55 7.22
CA THR A 6 -54.17 -18.28 6.56
C THR A 6 -52.67 -18.26 6.31
N ALA A 7 -52.27 -18.25 5.04
CA ALA A 7 -50.87 -18.19 4.65
C ALA A 7 -50.27 -16.91 5.25
N SER A 8 -49.49 -17.07 6.31
CA SER A 8 -48.78 -15.98 6.97
C SER A 8 -47.87 -15.32 5.93
N ARG A 9 -48.25 -14.12 5.49
CA ARG A 9 -47.47 -13.29 4.57
C ARG A 9 -46.13 -13.02 5.25
N ARG A 10 -45.08 -13.73 4.84
CA ARG A 10 -43.74 -13.59 5.42
C ARG A 10 -43.31 -12.14 5.27
N ALA A 11 -43.13 -11.45 6.39
CA ALA A 11 -42.69 -10.06 6.40
C ALA A 11 -41.27 -9.98 5.81
N PRO A 12 -41.06 -9.34 4.65
CA PRO A 12 -39.78 -9.38 3.93
C PRO A 12 -38.62 -8.79 4.73
N TRP A 13 -38.88 -7.78 5.57
CA TRP A 13 -37.88 -7.19 6.45
C TRP A 13 -37.32 -8.17 7.49
N ARG A 14 -38.11 -9.14 7.98
CA ARG A 14 -37.62 -10.17 8.92
C ARG A 14 -36.65 -11.11 8.25
N PHE A 15 -36.86 -11.41 6.97
CA PHE A 15 -35.94 -12.23 6.19
C PHE A 15 -34.63 -11.46 5.95
N ALA A 16 -34.71 -10.21 5.50
CA ALA A 16 -33.53 -9.35 5.32
C ALA A 16 -32.72 -9.19 6.62
N TRP A 17 -33.40 -8.96 7.75
CA TRP A 17 -32.76 -8.88 9.06
C TRP A 17 -32.06 -10.18 9.43
N ARG A 18 -32.74 -11.34 9.30
CA ARG A 18 -32.13 -12.67 9.57
C ARG A 18 -30.93 -12.96 8.67
N LEU A 19 -30.99 -12.55 7.41
CA LEU A 19 -29.89 -12.69 6.47
C LEU A 19 -28.70 -11.82 6.90
N ALA A 20 -28.94 -10.56 7.28
CA ALA A 20 -27.90 -9.63 7.73
C ALA A 20 -27.26 -10.04 9.07
N THR A 21 -28.04 -10.59 10.01
CA THR A 21 -27.51 -11.04 11.31
C THR A 21 -26.90 -12.45 11.26
N GLY A 22 -27.18 -13.23 10.22
CA GLY A 22 -26.66 -14.60 10.07
C GLY A 22 -25.15 -14.66 9.83
N ASP A 23 -24.48 -15.71 10.33
CA ASP A 23 -23.04 -15.94 10.10
C ASP A 23 -22.70 -16.22 8.63
N GLY A 24 -23.64 -16.81 7.89
CA GLY A 24 -23.49 -17.09 6.48
C GLY A 24 -23.25 -15.85 5.61
N SER A 25 -23.96 -14.74 5.84
CA SER A 25 -23.82 -13.54 4.99
C SER A 25 -22.45 -12.87 5.16
N LEU A 26 -21.99 -12.73 6.41
CA LEU A 26 -20.65 -12.22 6.67
C LEU A 26 -19.59 -13.15 6.07
N ALA A 27 -19.73 -14.47 6.23
CA ALA A 27 -18.81 -15.42 5.63
C ALA A 27 -18.78 -15.31 4.10
N THR A 28 -19.93 -15.18 3.44
CA THR A 28 -20.00 -14.96 1.98
C THR A 28 -19.25 -13.71 1.55
N ILE A 29 -19.41 -12.60 2.27
CA ILE A 29 -18.67 -11.36 1.98
C ILE A 29 -17.16 -11.54 2.22
N LEU A 30 -16.76 -12.21 3.31
CA LEU A 30 -15.34 -12.49 3.58
C LEU A 30 -14.72 -13.38 2.50
N PHE A 31 -15.44 -14.38 2.00
CA PHE A 31 -14.98 -15.21 0.88
C PHE A 31 -14.92 -14.42 -0.43
N GLY A 32 -15.87 -13.52 -0.68
CA GLY A 32 -15.81 -12.60 -1.82
C GLY A 32 -14.58 -11.69 -1.77
N LEU A 33 -14.30 -11.09 -0.61
CA LEU A 33 -13.09 -10.29 -0.37
C LEU A 33 -11.82 -11.15 -0.49
N THR A 34 -11.85 -12.39 0.00
CA THR A 34 -10.73 -13.33 -0.13
C THR A 34 -10.42 -13.60 -1.59
N PHE A 35 -11.44 -13.93 -2.38
CA PHE A 35 -11.29 -14.20 -3.80
C PHE A 35 -10.75 -12.99 -4.55
N TYR A 36 -11.28 -11.80 -4.25
CA TYR A 36 -10.79 -10.54 -4.79
C TYR A 36 -9.31 -10.29 -4.48
N LEU A 37 -8.90 -10.43 -3.21
CA LEU A 37 -7.49 -10.27 -2.80
C LEU A 37 -6.58 -11.34 -3.38
N LEU A 38 -7.07 -12.57 -3.54
CA LEU A 38 -6.30 -13.65 -4.18
C LEU A 38 -6.01 -13.31 -5.65
N ILE A 39 -6.99 -12.76 -6.37
CA ILE A 39 -6.76 -12.31 -7.75
C ILE A 39 -5.73 -11.17 -7.76
N LEU A 40 -5.86 -10.18 -6.87
CA LEU A 40 -4.86 -9.10 -6.75
C LEU A 40 -3.44 -9.64 -6.44
N ALA A 41 -3.34 -10.70 -5.64
CA ALA A 41 -2.05 -11.32 -5.30
C ALA A 41 -1.45 -12.09 -6.48
N LEU A 42 -2.29 -12.76 -7.29
CA LEU A 42 -1.86 -13.62 -8.39
C LEU A 42 -1.61 -12.84 -9.69
N VAL A 43 -2.41 -11.81 -9.94
CA VAL A 43 -2.40 -11.01 -11.17
C VAL A 43 -1.70 -9.68 -10.88
N PRO A 44 -0.51 -9.41 -11.48
CA PRO A 44 0.16 -8.14 -11.28
C PRO A 44 -0.76 -7.01 -11.76
N GLN A 45 -0.85 -5.93 -11.00
CA GLN A 45 -1.72 -4.81 -11.35
C GLN A 45 -0.97 -3.82 -12.24
N ALA A 46 -1.68 -3.25 -13.22
CA ALA A 46 -1.10 -2.28 -14.14
C ALA A 46 -0.79 -0.97 -13.37
N PRO A 47 0.41 -0.38 -13.56
CA PRO A 47 0.71 0.91 -12.99
C PRO A 47 -0.15 2.00 -13.64
N SER A 48 -0.47 3.05 -12.90
CA SER A 48 -1.22 4.20 -13.42
C SER A 48 -0.39 5.09 -14.34
N ASP A 49 0.94 5.03 -14.24
CA ASP A 49 1.87 5.75 -15.11
C ASP A 49 1.98 5.09 -16.50
N PRO A 50 1.70 5.83 -17.60
CA PRO A 50 1.80 5.30 -18.97
C PRO A 50 3.18 4.71 -19.30
N LEU A 51 4.28 5.34 -18.84
CA LEU A 51 5.64 4.87 -19.17
C LEU A 51 5.99 3.58 -18.43
N ALA A 52 5.50 3.42 -17.21
CA ALA A 52 5.58 2.16 -16.48
C ALA A 52 4.65 1.10 -17.08
N ALA A 53 3.50 1.49 -17.66
CA ALA A 53 2.50 0.58 -18.20
C ALA A 53 3.04 -0.25 -19.38
N ASP A 54 3.83 0.35 -20.28
CA ASP A 54 4.43 -0.38 -21.41
C ASP A 54 5.42 -1.46 -20.95
N ARG A 55 6.32 -1.09 -20.04
CA ARG A 55 7.28 -2.04 -19.43
C ARG A 55 6.56 -3.16 -18.69
N TRP A 56 5.54 -2.78 -17.91
CA TRP A 56 4.70 -3.73 -17.19
C TRP A 56 3.94 -4.66 -18.14
N LEU A 57 3.43 -4.16 -19.27
CA LEU A 57 2.69 -4.96 -20.24
C LEU A 57 3.60 -6.00 -20.90
N ILE A 58 4.84 -5.64 -21.23
CA ILE A 58 5.85 -6.58 -21.74
C ILE A 58 6.11 -7.69 -20.70
N GLN A 59 6.27 -7.32 -19.42
CA GLN A 59 6.44 -8.30 -18.33
C GLN A 59 5.21 -9.19 -18.15
N ALA A 60 4.00 -8.63 -18.23
CA ALA A 60 2.75 -9.38 -18.15
C ALA A 60 2.60 -10.34 -19.35
N GLN A 61 2.91 -9.89 -20.56
CA GLN A 61 2.92 -10.72 -21.78
C GLN A 61 3.94 -11.86 -21.68
N ALA A 62 5.14 -11.59 -21.16
CA ALA A 62 6.15 -12.63 -20.94
C ALA A 62 5.67 -13.69 -19.93
N ARG A 63 4.93 -13.28 -18.89
CA ARG A 63 4.43 -14.17 -17.84
C ARG A 63 3.19 -14.98 -18.23
N PHE A 64 2.23 -14.36 -18.93
CA PHE A 64 0.93 -14.96 -19.22
C PHE A 64 0.72 -15.34 -20.69
N GLY A 65 1.62 -14.95 -21.59
CA GLY A 65 1.56 -15.27 -23.01
C GLY A 65 0.23 -14.85 -23.63
N ILE A 66 -0.40 -15.80 -24.34
CA ILE A 66 -1.70 -15.60 -25.01
C ILE A 66 -2.85 -15.26 -24.05
N ALA A 67 -2.75 -15.60 -22.76
CA ALA A 67 -3.80 -15.31 -21.79
C ALA A 67 -3.85 -13.80 -21.43
N THR A 68 -2.79 -13.05 -21.68
CA THR A 68 -2.68 -11.63 -21.34
C THR A 68 -3.81 -10.81 -21.94
N GLU A 69 -4.16 -11.05 -23.21
CA GLU A 69 -5.25 -10.33 -23.87
C GLU A 69 -6.61 -10.61 -23.22
N SER A 70 -6.89 -11.87 -22.88
CA SER A 70 -8.12 -12.26 -22.18
C SER A 70 -8.20 -11.64 -20.78
N LEU A 71 -7.10 -11.68 -20.01
CA LEU A 71 -7.02 -11.07 -18.68
C LEU A 71 -7.20 -9.55 -18.73
N TYR A 72 -6.64 -8.90 -19.76
CA TYR A 72 -6.78 -7.48 -20.03
C TYR A 72 -8.23 -7.11 -20.37
N ARG A 73 -8.88 -7.85 -21.28
CA ARG A 73 -10.30 -7.64 -21.65
C ARG A 73 -11.26 -7.84 -20.48
N LEU A 74 -10.93 -8.73 -19.54
CA LEU A 74 -11.69 -8.93 -18.30
C LEU A 74 -11.43 -7.84 -17.25
N GLY A 75 -10.49 -6.93 -17.48
CA GLY A 75 -10.13 -5.87 -16.54
C GLY A 75 -9.38 -6.36 -15.30
N LEU A 76 -8.80 -7.57 -15.32
CA LEU A 76 -8.16 -8.17 -14.13
C LEU A 76 -6.85 -7.47 -13.73
N PHE A 77 -6.26 -6.72 -14.65
CA PHE A 77 -5.08 -5.89 -14.41
C PHE A 77 -5.39 -4.52 -13.78
N TYR A 78 -6.68 -4.13 -13.77
CA TYR A 78 -7.16 -2.86 -13.21
C TYR A 78 -8.11 -3.10 -12.03
N LEU A 79 -7.88 -4.18 -11.27
CA LEU A 79 -8.75 -4.53 -10.16
C LEU A 79 -8.65 -3.52 -9.03
N VAL A 80 -7.49 -2.91 -8.82
CA VAL A 80 -7.31 -1.85 -7.80
C VAL A 80 -8.29 -0.69 -8.03
N ASP A 81 -8.51 -0.31 -9.29
CA ASP A 81 -9.45 0.73 -9.69
C ASP A 81 -10.88 0.21 -9.91
N SER A 82 -11.10 -1.09 -9.71
CA SER A 82 -12.40 -1.70 -9.92
C SER A 82 -13.43 -1.14 -8.96
N PRO A 83 -14.65 -0.82 -9.45
CA PRO A 83 -15.74 -0.42 -8.58
C PRO A 83 -16.22 -1.56 -7.66
N LEU A 84 -15.79 -2.81 -7.86
CA LEU A 84 -16.23 -3.99 -7.09
C LEU A 84 -15.78 -3.96 -5.62
N SER A 85 -14.63 -3.38 -5.33
CA SER A 85 -14.08 -3.33 -3.97
C SER A 85 -14.99 -2.52 -3.03
N ARG A 86 -15.55 -1.41 -3.51
CA ARG A 86 -16.40 -0.48 -2.76
C ARG A 86 -17.68 -1.12 -2.20
N PRO A 87 -18.54 -1.79 -2.99
CA PRO A 87 -19.74 -2.43 -2.48
C PRO A 87 -19.42 -3.61 -1.57
N LEU A 88 -18.33 -4.35 -1.81
CA LEU A 88 -17.90 -5.43 -0.91
C LEU A 88 -17.51 -4.89 0.47
N LEU A 89 -16.72 -3.81 0.52
CA LEU A 89 -16.33 -3.15 1.76
C LEU A 89 -17.53 -2.49 2.45
N ALA A 90 -18.44 -1.87 1.70
CA ALA A 90 -19.67 -1.29 2.24
C ALA A 90 -20.60 -2.36 2.83
N ALA A 91 -20.76 -3.49 2.16
CA ALA A 91 -21.52 -4.63 2.66
C ALA A 91 -20.87 -5.20 3.94
N ALA A 92 -19.54 -5.36 3.96
CA ALA A 92 -18.81 -5.77 5.14
C ALA A 92 -19.04 -4.79 6.31
N ALA A 93 -18.91 -3.49 6.08
CA ALA A 93 -19.13 -2.44 7.08
C ALA A 93 -20.56 -2.52 7.66
N PHE A 94 -21.56 -2.65 6.79
CA PHE A 94 -22.96 -2.77 7.19
C PHE A 94 -23.20 -4.01 8.07
N LEU A 95 -22.71 -5.19 7.66
CA LEU A 95 -22.87 -6.43 8.43
C LEU A 95 -22.15 -6.36 9.78
N LEU A 96 -20.94 -5.78 9.82
CA LEU A 96 -20.18 -5.57 11.05
C LEU A 96 -20.93 -4.61 12.00
N LEU A 97 -21.50 -3.53 11.48
CA LEU A 97 -22.28 -2.57 12.25
C LEU A 97 -23.51 -3.24 12.89
N VAL A 98 -24.32 -3.93 12.10
CA VAL A 98 -25.52 -4.64 12.59
C VAL A 98 -25.15 -5.63 13.70
N ARG A 99 -24.07 -6.40 13.51
CA ARG A 99 -23.57 -7.36 14.51
C ARG A 99 -23.07 -6.70 15.78
N THR A 100 -22.41 -5.54 15.64
CA THR A 100 -21.91 -4.77 16.78
C THR A 100 -23.07 -4.27 17.64
N VAL A 101 -24.11 -3.71 17.00
CA VAL A 101 -25.33 -3.24 17.68
C VAL A 101 -26.04 -4.39 18.38
N GLU A 102 -26.25 -5.52 17.71
CA GLU A 102 -26.93 -6.68 18.30
C GLU A 102 -26.16 -7.22 19.52
N ARG A 103 -24.83 -7.30 19.45
CA ARG A 103 -24.01 -7.74 20.60
C ARG A 103 -24.02 -6.73 21.74
N ALA A 104 -24.03 -5.43 21.44
CA ALA A 104 -24.14 -4.37 22.44
C ALA A 104 -25.51 -4.42 23.16
N GLU A 105 -26.60 -4.67 22.44
CA GLU A 105 -27.92 -4.85 23.04
C GLU A 105 -27.96 -6.08 23.96
N ARG A 106 -27.39 -7.21 23.55
CA ARG A 106 -27.27 -8.42 24.39
C ARG A 106 -26.47 -8.14 25.66
N LEU A 107 -25.40 -7.36 25.57
CA LEU A 107 -24.61 -6.94 26.72
C LEU A 107 -25.45 -6.09 27.69
N ARG A 108 -26.24 -5.15 27.16
CA ARG A 108 -27.11 -4.26 27.95
C ARG A 108 -28.20 -5.01 28.72
N HIS A 109 -28.81 -6.04 28.12
CA HIS A 109 -29.91 -6.78 28.74
C HIS A 109 -29.44 -7.97 29.60
N GLY A 110 -28.18 -8.39 29.47
CA GLY A 110 -27.65 -9.54 30.19
C GLY A 110 -27.32 -9.27 31.66
N HIS A 111 -28.15 -9.76 32.58
CA HIS A 111 -27.83 -9.91 34.02
C HIS A 111 -26.89 -11.11 34.33
N GLY A 112 -26.08 -11.54 33.34
CA GLY A 112 -25.21 -12.70 33.49
C GLY A 112 -23.99 -12.46 34.39
N SER A 113 -23.42 -13.57 34.89
CA SER A 113 -22.15 -13.59 35.60
C SER A 113 -21.05 -12.84 34.84
N GLY A 114 -20.11 -12.23 35.57
CA GLY A 114 -19.06 -11.36 34.99
C GLY A 114 -18.30 -11.98 33.82
N GLN A 115 -18.07 -13.30 33.84
CA GLN A 115 -17.40 -14.02 32.76
C GLN A 115 -18.16 -13.98 31.42
N ARG A 116 -19.49 -14.06 31.43
CA ARG A 116 -20.31 -13.97 30.21
C ARG A 116 -20.28 -12.55 29.62
N ARG A 117 -20.23 -11.53 30.49
CA ARG A 117 -20.10 -10.12 30.07
C ARG A 117 -18.79 -9.87 29.34
N TRP A 118 -17.66 -10.33 29.90
CA TRP A 118 -16.34 -10.20 29.26
C TRP A 118 -16.28 -10.87 27.90
N SER A 119 -16.79 -12.09 27.75
CA SER A 119 -16.82 -12.74 26.42
C SER A 119 -17.65 -11.96 25.41
N THR A 120 -18.72 -11.29 25.85
CA THR A 120 -19.57 -10.47 24.97
C THR A 120 -18.87 -9.17 24.58
N LEU A 121 -18.18 -8.52 25.53
CA LEU A 121 -17.36 -7.34 25.26
C LEU A 121 -16.25 -7.63 24.25
N LEU A 122 -15.47 -8.69 24.46
CA LEU A 122 -14.38 -9.07 23.55
C LEU A 122 -14.91 -9.42 22.14
N ALA A 123 -16.10 -10.02 22.07
CA ALA A 123 -16.82 -10.27 20.85
C ALA A 123 -17.37 -8.98 20.18
N ILE A 124 -17.64 -7.92 20.94
CA ILE A 124 -17.96 -6.60 20.37
C ILE A 124 -16.68 -5.99 19.76
N LEU A 125 -15.54 -6.07 20.46
CA LEU A 125 -14.26 -5.57 19.98
C LEU A 125 -13.84 -6.19 18.64
N SER A 126 -14.09 -7.50 18.45
CA SER A 126 -13.75 -8.18 17.19
C SER A 126 -14.48 -7.62 15.96
N HIS A 127 -15.62 -6.95 16.17
CA HIS A 127 -16.41 -6.33 15.10
C HIS A 127 -16.22 -4.81 15.03
N ALA A 128 -16.14 -4.17 16.19
CA ALA A 128 -15.92 -2.73 16.29
C ALA A 128 -14.55 -2.32 15.75
N GLY A 129 -13.50 -3.14 15.93
CA GLY A 129 -12.16 -2.87 15.40
C GLY A 129 -12.13 -2.77 13.86
N PRO A 130 -12.57 -3.80 13.12
CA PRO A 130 -12.70 -3.73 11.66
C PRO A 130 -13.64 -2.62 11.18
N LEU A 131 -14.72 -2.33 11.90
CA LEU A 131 -15.59 -1.20 11.57
C LEU A 131 -14.84 0.14 11.69
N LEU A 132 -14.09 0.35 12.78
CA LEU A 132 -13.28 1.53 13.00
C LEU A 132 -12.19 1.68 11.94
N LEU A 133 -11.59 0.56 11.52
CA LEU A 133 -10.65 0.50 10.40
C LEU A 133 -11.30 0.98 9.09
N LEU A 134 -12.50 0.49 8.77
CA LEU A 134 -13.24 0.89 7.56
C LEU A 134 -13.64 2.37 7.60
N VAL A 135 -14.06 2.88 8.77
CA VAL A 135 -14.31 4.31 8.97
C VAL A 135 -13.03 5.12 8.76
N GLY A 136 -11.90 4.66 9.30
CA GLY A 136 -10.59 5.29 9.08
C GLY A 136 -10.19 5.31 7.59
N MET A 137 -10.44 4.22 6.85
CA MET A 137 -10.23 4.18 5.40
C MET A 137 -11.12 5.18 4.68
N LEU A 138 -12.42 5.26 5.05
CA LEU A 138 -13.36 6.21 4.45
C LEU A 138 -12.93 7.66 4.71
N VAL A 139 -12.55 7.99 5.94
CA VAL A 139 -12.03 9.32 6.32
C VAL A 139 -10.77 9.66 5.50
N GLY A 140 -9.83 8.71 5.40
CA GLY A 140 -8.64 8.90 4.58
C GLY A 140 -8.94 9.06 3.09
N HIS A 141 -9.98 8.40 2.57
CA HIS A 141 -10.38 8.54 1.17
C HIS A 141 -11.07 9.88 0.86
N LEU A 142 -11.91 10.38 1.78
CA LEU A 142 -12.67 11.61 1.59
C LEU A 142 -11.84 12.88 1.77
N TRP A 143 -10.89 12.86 2.71
CA TRP A 143 -10.13 14.05 3.10
C TRP A 143 -8.62 13.89 2.96
N GLY A 144 -8.14 12.68 2.76
CA GLY A 144 -6.73 12.43 2.57
C GLY A 144 -6.29 12.74 1.15
N TRP A 145 -5.01 13.05 1.01
CA TRP A 145 -4.37 13.26 -0.28
C TRP A 145 -2.93 12.74 -0.20
N ARG A 146 -2.36 12.47 -1.36
CA ARG A 146 -1.02 11.90 -1.50
C ARG A 146 -0.36 12.46 -2.74
N ALA A 147 0.85 12.96 -2.57
CA ALA A 147 1.72 13.39 -3.66
C ALA A 147 2.98 12.51 -3.63
N GLU A 148 3.28 11.87 -4.76
CA GLU A 148 4.40 10.95 -4.91
C GLU A 148 5.39 11.47 -5.93
N GLY A 149 6.59 10.89 -5.95
CA GLY A 149 7.62 11.23 -6.93
C GLY A 149 8.19 12.64 -6.74
N LEU A 150 8.03 13.23 -5.56
CA LEU A 150 8.50 14.57 -5.30
C LEU A 150 10.02 14.55 -5.09
N ILE A 151 10.72 15.40 -5.80
CA ILE A 151 12.17 15.57 -5.67
C ILE A 151 12.41 16.71 -4.69
N GLY A 152 13.19 16.48 -3.63
CA GLY A 152 13.47 17.54 -2.67
C GLY A 152 14.74 17.32 -1.85
N HIS A 153 15.33 18.43 -1.40
CA HIS A 153 16.49 18.46 -0.52
C HIS A 153 16.09 18.82 0.92
N VAL A 154 16.96 18.46 1.87
CA VAL A 154 16.78 18.82 3.28
C VAL A 154 16.79 20.35 3.42
N GLY A 155 15.77 20.92 4.08
CA GLY A 155 15.66 22.36 4.28
C GLY A 155 14.95 23.12 3.15
N GLU A 156 14.62 22.44 2.05
CA GLU A 156 13.90 23.04 0.92
C GLU A 156 12.39 23.18 1.22
N ARG A 157 11.76 24.19 0.63
CA ARG A 157 10.30 24.31 0.59
C ARG A 157 9.80 23.65 -0.67
N LEU A 158 9.05 22.57 -0.49
CA LEU A 158 8.50 21.82 -1.61
C LEU A 158 7.06 22.27 -1.85
N ASN A 159 6.77 22.75 -3.06
CA ASN A 159 5.42 23.10 -3.45
C ASN A 159 4.65 21.84 -3.88
N VAL A 160 3.63 21.46 -3.11
CA VAL A 160 2.75 20.35 -3.44
C VAL A 160 1.55 20.89 -4.21
N ALA A 161 1.41 20.45 -5.46
CA ALA A 161 0.32 20.89 -6.34
C ALA A 161 -1.05 20.71 -5.65
N GLY A 162 -1.82 21.81 -5.55
CA GLY A 162 -3.15 21.83 -4.91
C GLY A 162 -3.16 21.85 -3.38
N HIS A 163 -2.01 21.71 -2.71
CA HIS A 163 -1.91 21.61 -1.25
C HIS A 163 -0.93 22.59 -0.59
N GLY A 164 -0.19 23.37 -1.39
CA GLY A 164 0.66 24.46 -0.92
C GLY A 164 2.10 24.03 -0.59
N GLU A 165 2.86 24.94 0.03
CA GLU A 165 4.26 24.71 0.40
C GLU A 165 4.38 23.87 1.67
N VAL A 166 5.18 22.80 1.60
CA VAL A 166 5.59 21.98 2.74
C VAL A 166 7.08 22.19 2.99
N LEU A 167 7.43 22.71 4.16
CA LEU A 167 8.83 22.86 4.57
C LEU A 167 9.38 21.51 5.06
N LEU A 168 10.48 21.06 4.44
CA LEU A 168 11.16 19.83 4.77
C LEU A 168 12.16 20.06 5.91
N GLY A 169 11.83 19.60 7.12
CA GLY A 169 12.72 19.63 8.28
C GLY A 169 13.56 18.37 8.41
N SER A 170 14.81 18.53 8.82
CA SER A 170 15.68 17.41 9.23
C SER A 170 15.34 16.96 10.65
N THR A 171 15.19 15.65 10.84
CA THR A 171 15.17 15.02 12.18
C THR A 171 16.17 13.87 12.21
N SER A 172 16.58 13.44 13.41
CA SER A 172 17.42 12.24 13.58
C SER A 172 16.80 10.97 12.99
N SER A 173 15.47 10.96 12.83
CA SER A 173 14.70 9.87 12.22
C SER A 173 14.44 10.02 10.72
N GLY A 174 14.99 11.06 10.06
CA GLY A 174 14.75 11.38 8.65
C GLY A 174 14.01 12.70 8.45
N LEU A 175 13.38 12.89 7.29
CA LEU A 175 12.65 14.12 6.97
C LEU A 175 11.28 14.17 7.66
N ARG A 176 10.88 15.34 8.14
CA ARG A 176 9.52 15.62 8.61
C ARG A 176 8.97 16.91 8.01
N SER A 177 7.66 16.94 7.81
CA SER A 177 6.95 18.20 7.56
C SER A 177 7.05 19.09 8.79
N ALA A 178 7.40 20.36 8.60
CA ALA A 178 7.31 21.36 9.67
C ALA A 178 5.86 21.70 10.04
N GLN A 179 4.91 21.45 9.13
CA GLN A 179 3.48 21.69 9.37
C GLN A 179 2.80 20.45 9.96
N PRO A 180 1.86 20.62 10.91
CA PRO A 180 1.09 19.51 11.45
C PRO A 180 0.16 18.91 10.38
N GLY A 181 0.11 17.58 10.31
CA GLY A 181 -0.81 16.85 9.44
C GLY A 181 -0.09 16.00 8.39
N PRO A 182 0.53 16.61 7.36
CA PRO A 182 1.23 15.85 6.32
C PRO A 182 2.45 15.12 6.88
N ILE A 183 2.68 13.92 6.38
CA ILE A 183 3.80 13.06 6.78
C ILE A 183 4.63 12.82 5.53
N VAL A 184 5.94 13.05 5.66
CA VAL A 184 6.91 12.89 4.59
C VAL A 184 7.53 11.51 4.72
N TYR A 185 7.51 10.75 3.63
CA TYR A 185 8.13 9.45 3.50
C TYR A 185 9.20 9.50 2.42
N THR A 186 10.38 8.97 2.69
CA THR A 186 11.38 8.74 1.64
C THR A 186 11.02 7.43 0.95
N THR A 187 10.60 7.50 -0.31
CA THR A 187 10.25 6.33 -1.12
C THR A 187 11.43 5.78 -1.90
N GLY A 188 12.46 6.59 -2.11
CA GLY A 188 13.68 6.18 -2.77
C GLY A 188 14.69 7.32 -2.83
N ASN A 189 15.82 7.05 -3.46
CA ASN A 189 16.82 8.04 -3.79
C ASN A 189 17.13 7.92 -5.28
N GLY A 190 17.44 9.04 -5.92
CA GLY A 190 17.91 9.03 -7.29
C GLY A 190 19.30 9.66 -7.42
N PRO A 191 20.00 9.37 -8.53
CA PRO A 191 21.29 9.94 -8.82
C PRO A 191 21.15 11.41 -9.22
N GLN A 192 22.01 12.24 -8.63
CA GLN A 192 22.20 13.63 -9.00
C GLN A 192 23.69 13.81 -9.29
N ILE A 193 24.02 14.67 -10.23
CA ILE A 193 25.40 15.06 -10.47
C ILE A 193 25.50 16.57 -10.51
N THR A 194 26.63 17.09 -10.07
CA THR A 194 26.99 18.49 -10.17
C THR A 194 28.17 18.58 -11.11
N VAL A 195 28.05 19.36 -12.17
CA VAL A 195 29.09 19.55 -13.17
C VAL A 195 29.65 20.96 -13.03
N ARG A 196 30.99 21.05 -13.05
CA ARG A 196 31.76 22.28 -13.21
C ARG A 196 32.73 22.10 -14.38
N ALA A 197 33.04 23.18 -15.07
CA ALA A 197 33.95 23.19 -16.20
C ALA A 197 35.02 24.27 -16.01
N TYR A 198 36.26 23.94 -16.37
CA TYR A 198 37.40 24.85 -16.30
C TYR A 198 38.21 24.74 -17.60
N ASP A 199 38.81 25.83 -18.03
CA ASP A 199 39.74 25.84 -19.17
C ASP A 199 41.15 25.33 -18.76
N GLU A 200 42.09 25.38 -19.71
CA GLU A 200 43.50 24.98 -19.49
C GLU A 200 44.21 25.83 -18.43
N GLU A 201 43.76 27.07 -18.24
CA GLU A 201 44.32 28.04 -17.29
C GLU A 201 43.69 27.88 -15.89
N GLY A 202 42.69 27.01 -15.75
CA GLY A 202 41.92 26.80 -14.53
C GLY A 202 40.81 27.83 -14.30
N THR A 203 40.49 28.65 -15.29
CA THR A 203 39.37 29.60 -15.24
C THR A 203 38.06 28.85 -15.41
N GLN A 204 37.08 29.17 -14.57
CA GLN A 204 35.77 28.52 -14.61
C GLN A 204 34.98 28.96 -15.85
N LEU A 205 34.50 27.98 -16.62
CA LEU A 205 33.69 28.16 -17.82
C LEU A 205 32.19 28.15 -17.51
N GLY A 206 31.40 28.78 -18.37
CA GLY A 206 29.95 28.79 -18.27
C GLY A 206 29.32 27.48 -18.74
N LEU A 207 28.37 26.96 -17.96
CA LEU A 207 27.56 25.78 -18.24
C LEU A 207 26.10 26.16 -18.47
N GLN A 208 25.42 25.49 -19.39
CA GLN A 208 23.98 25.68 -19.66
C GLN A 208 23.26 24.33 -19.67
N ARG A 209 22.06 24.22 -19.07
CA ARG A 209 21.20 23.03 -19.27
C ARG A 209 20.42 23.13 -20.57
N ASN A 210 19.96 24.34 -20.88
CA ASN A 210 19.17 24.65 -22.06
C ASN A 210 19.81 25.80 -22.82
N LEU A 211 19.69 25.79 -24.15
CA LEU A 211 20.21 26.84 -25.05
C LEU A 211 19.65 28.25 -24.76
N ARG A 212 18.58 28.36 -23.99
CA ARG A 212 17.92 29.63 -23.64
C ARG A 212 18.33 30.17 -22.27
N GLU A 213 19.04 29.39 -21.47
CA GLU A 213 19.48 29.80 -20.14
C GLU A 213 20.79 30.56 -20.23
N THR A 214 21.05 31.48 -19.30
CA THR A 214 22.35 32.15 -19.22
C THR A 214 23.39 31.15 -18.70
N PRO A 215 24.63 31.13 -19.24
CA PRO A 215 25.68 30.26 -18.70
C PRO A 215 25.91 30.52 -17.22
N VAL A 216 25.98 29.46 -16.43
CA VAL A 216 26.24 29.46 -14.98
C VAL A 216 27.51 28.67 -14.68
N PRO A 217 28.26 28.99 -13.61
CA PRO A 217 29.52 28.31 -13.28
C PRO A 217 29.37 26.83 -12.90
N GLU A 218 28.16 26.40 -12.50
CA GLU A 218 27.87 25.06 -12.00
C GLU A 218 26.46 24.63 -12.40
N VAL A 219 26.32 23.36 -12.81
CA VAL A 219 25.03 22.79 -13.22
C VAL A 219 24.76 21.47 -12.49
N THR A 220 23.71 21.45 -11.67
CA THR A 220 23.23 20.25 -10.96
C THR A 220 22.18 19.47 -11.72
N ILE A 221 22.55 18.36 -12.33
CA ILE A 221 21.66 17.52 -13.12
C ILE A 221 21.03 16.46 -12.23
N THR A 222 19.71 16.43 -12.20
CA THR A 222 18.93 15.37 -11.57
C THR A 222 18.40 14.47 -12.67
N LEU A 223 18.77 13.19 -12.63
CA LEU A 223 18.10 12.20 -13.47
C LEU A 223 16.82 11.79 -12.74
N ALA A 224 15.74 11.53 -13.45
CA ALA A 224 14.50 11.03 -12.86
C ALA A 224 14.02 9.77 -13.61
N PRO A 225 13.15 8.93 -13.02
CA PRO A 225 12.69 7.71 -13.69
C PRO A 225 11.95 7.97 -15.02
N ASP A 226 11.32 9.13 -15.15
CA ASP A 226 10.63 9.64 -16.35
C ASP A 226 11.57 10.38 -17.32
N SER A 227 12.69 10.92 -16.81
CA SER A 227 13.77 11.53 -17.59
C SER A 227 15.13 10.93 -17.20
N PRO A 228 15.42 9.68 -17.62
CA PRO A 228 16.66 8.99 -17.24
C PRO A 228 17.90 9.56 -17.94
N ASP A 229 17.69 10.50 -18.86
CA ASP A 229 18.71 11.19 -19.63
C ASP A 229 18.59 12.70 -19.39
N ALA A 230 19.73 13.37 -19.33
CA ALA A 230 19.81 14.82 -19.23
C ALA A 230 21.05 15.35 -19.97
N TYR A 231 21.03 16.64 -20.28
CA TYR A 231 22.04 17.29 -21.10
C TYR A 231 22.55 18.57 -20.43
N PHE A 232 23.80 18.91 -20.72
CA PHE A 232 24.40 20.20 -20.43
C PHE A 232 25.34 20.60 -21.56
N ALA A 233 25.61 21.89 -21.70
CA ALA A 233 26.51 22.45 -22.68
C ALA A 233 27.58 23.31 -22.00
N VAL A 234 28.78 23.33 -22.59
CA VAL A 234 29.87 24.28 -22.30
C VAL A 234 30.04 25.13 -23.57
N PRO A 235 29.30 26.24 -23.72
CA PRO A 235 29.22 26.97 -25.00
C PRO A 235 30.56 27.51 -25.49
N ASP A 236 31.42 27.97 -24.58
CA ASP A 236 32.69 28.65 -24.90
C ASP A 236 33.66 27.74 -25.66
N VAL A 237 33.59 26.44 -25.41
CA VAL A 237 34.45 25.41 -26.05
C VAL A 237 33.66 24.49 -26.99
N GLY A 238 32.38 24.78 -27.21
CA GLY A 238 31.54 24.00 -28.13
C GLY A 238 31.31 22.55 -27.70
N LEU A 239 31.23 22.25 -26.41
CA LEU A 239 31.01 20.90 -25.89
C LEU A 239 29.57 20.71 -25.39
N VAL A 240 29.02 19.51 -25.58
CA VAL A 240 27.73 19.09 -25.02
C VAL A 240 27.91 17.76 -24.29
N GLY A 241 27.58 17.73 -23.01
CA GLY A 241 27.52 16.52 -22.21
C GLY A 241 26.11 15.95 -22.16
N ARG A 242 25.98 14.64 -22.35
CA ARG A 242 24.79 13.85 -22.06
C ARG A 242 25.10 12.92 -20.90
N VAL A 243 24.22 12.91 -19.92
CA VAL A 243 24.29 12.01 -18.77
C VAL A 243 23.06 11.14 -18.81
N CYS A 244 23.24 9.83 -18.80
CA CYS A 244 22.15 8.86 -18.77
C CYS A 244 22.44 7.73 -17.78
N LEU A 245 21.42 6.98 -17.37
CA LEU A 245 21.67 5.69 -16.72
C LEU A 245 22.35 4.73 -17.71
N ALA A 246 23.31 3.95 -17.20
CA ALA A 246 23.89 2.87 -17.97
C ALA A 246 22.79 1.87 -18.39
N PRO A 247 22.93 1.22 -19.56
CA PRO A 247 22.00 0.20 -19.99
C PRO A 247 21.89 -0.88 -18.91
N GLN A 248 20.66 -1.25 -18.55
CA GLN A 248 20.34 -2.26 -17.51
C GLN A 248 20.59 -1.82 -16.06
N ALA A 249 21.04 -0.59 -15.80
CA ALA A 249 21.13 -0.09 -14.44
C ALA A 249 19.74 0.23 -13.88
N ASP A 250 19.47 -0.25 -12.67
CA ASP A 250 18.27 0.12 -11.92
C ASP A 250 18.41 1.53 -11.34
N PHE A 251 17.30 2.26 -11.31
CA PHE A 251 17.22 3.61 -10.78
C PHE A 251 17.43 3.60 -9.26
N SER A 252 18.68 3.77 -8.83
CA SER A 252 19.13 3.65 -7.45
C SER A 252 20.22 4.67 -7.14
N THR A 253 20.50 4.88 -5.85
CA THR A 253 21.58 5.73 -5.35
C THR A 253 22.92 5.42 -6.03
N ASP A 254 23.18 4.14 -6.26
CA ASP A 254 24.44 3.60 -6.78
C ASP A 254 24.34 3.21 -8.26
N ALA A 255 23.29 3.68 -8.96
CA ALA A 255 23.10 3.41 -10.38
C ALA A 255 24.35 3.80 -11.18
N LEU A 256 24.87 2.91 -12.01
CA LEU A 256 25.98 3.25 -12.89
C LEU A 256 25.49 4.31 -13.89
N LEU A 257 26.10 5.49 -13.90
CA LEU A 257 25.76 6.55 -14.84
C LEU A 257 26.73 6.52 -16.00
N ARG A 258 26.30 6.99 -17.16
CA ARG A 258 27.13 7.11 -18.35
C ARG A 258 27.15 8.57 -18.79
N LEU A 259 28.36 9.13 -18.85
CA LEU A 259 28.63 10.44 -19.41
C LEU A 259 29.14 10.28 -20.84
N GLN A 260 28.49 10.99 -21.76
CA GLN A 260 28.90 11.10 -23.15
C GLN A 260 29.16 12.57 -23.47
N VAL A 261 30.34 12.91 -23.98
CA VAL A 261 30.72 14.28 -24.35
C VAL A 261 30.81 14.35 -25.86
N PHE A 262 30.07 15.27 -26.45
CA PHE A 262 29.95 15.51 -27.89
C PHE A 262 30.50 16.88 -28.26
N ARG A 263 31.05 16.99 -29.47
CA ARG A 263 31.43 18.27 -30.07
C ARG A 263 30.25 18.91 -30.77
N THR A 264 30.06 20.21 -30.59
CA THR A 264 29.06 21.04 -31.28
C THR A 264 29.76 21.89 -32.35
N PRO A 265 29.20 22.05 -33.55
CA PRO A 265 27.91 21.54 -34.02
C PRO A 265 27.97 20.15 -34.66
N THR A 266 29.14 19.50 -34.72
CA THR A 266 29.33 18.26 -35.49
C THR A 266 28.52 17.07 -34.95
N GLY A 267 28.18 17.07 -33.66
CA GLY A 267 27.53 15.95 -32.98
C GLY A 267 28.46 14.75 -32.78
N GLU A 268 29.76 14.92 -32.99
CA GLU A 268 30.75 13.86 -32.88
C GLU A 268 30.98 13.48 -31.41
N LEU A 269 30.89 12.18 -31.07
CA LEU A 269 31.18 11.68 -29.73
C LEU A 269 32.70 11.71 -29.50
N ILE A 270 33.16 12.62 -28.64
CA ILE A 270 34.59 12.76 -28.31
C ILE A 270 34.97 11.73 -27.25
N ARG A 271 34.12 11.58 -26.22
CA ARG A 271 34.44 10.75 -25.06
C ARG A 271 33.19 10.13 -24.46
N GLN A 272 33.31 8.90 -23.99
CA GLN A 272 32.30 8.22 -23.19
C GLN A 272 32.98 7.60 -21.97
N ILE A 273 32.42 7.85 -20.78
CA ILE A 273 32.89 7.30 -19.50
C ILE A 273 31.70 6.85 -18.66
N GLU A 274 31.89 5.79 -17.89
CA GLU A 274 30.94 5.34 -16.88
C GLU A 274 31.35 5.97 -15.54
N LEU A 275 30.41 6.71 -14.94
CA LEU A 275 30.56 7.42 -13.68
C LEU A 275 30.20 6.44 -12.55
N GLU A 276 31.21 6.08 -11.77
CA GLU A 276 31.05 5.27 -10.56
C GLU A 276 30.52 6.12 -9.38
N ALA A 277 30.71 5.68 -8.14
CA ALA A 277 30.17 6.35 -6.95
C ALA A 277 30.94 7.61 -6.53
N GLU A 278 32.21 7.75 -6.95
CA GLU A 278 33.07 8.86 -6.59
C GLU A 278 33.04 9.97 -7.65
N GLY A 279 33.45 11.19 -7.25
CA GLY A 279 33.61 12.31 -8.19
C GLY A 279 34.62 11.97 -9.28
N LEU A 280 34.41 12.51 -10.47
CA LEU A 280 35.26 12.27 -11.64
C LEU A 280 35.80 13.59 -12.18
N GLU A 281 37.12 13.66 -12.36
CA GLU A 281 37.75 14.68 -13.19
C GLU A 281 37.98 14.14 -14.60
N LEU A 282 37.48 14.84 -15.61
CA LEU A 282 37.58 14.48 -17.01
C LEU A 282 38.14 15.64 -17.84
N THR A 283 39.30 15.46 -18.46
CA THR A 283 39.85 16.43 -19.41
C THR A 283 39.47 16.07 -20.84
N VAL A 284 38.84 17.00 -21.56
CA VAL A 284 38.45 16.89 -22.97
C VAL A 284 38.90 18.15 -23.70
N GLU A 285 39.83 18.03 -24.66
CA GLU A 285 40.26 19.16 -25.51
C GLU A 285 40.69 20.40 -24.70
N GLY A 286 41.51 20.18 -23.66
CA GLY A 286 41.96 21.26 -22.78
C GLY A 286 40.94 21.70 -21.72
N THR A 287 39.67 21.30 -21.85
CA THR A 287 38.63 21.60 -20.87
C THR A 287 38.60 20.54 -19.77
N ARG A 288 38.78 20.94 -18.51
CA ARG A 288 38.63 20.06 -17.35
C ARG A 288 37.19 20.12 -16.83
N LEU A 289 36.50 18.99 -16.85
CA LEU A 289 35.18 18.80 -16.26
C LEU A 289 35.35 18.15 -14.88
N GLU A 290 34.89 18.83 -13.83
CA GLU A 290 34.77 18.26 -12.48
C GLU A 290 33.31 17.83 -12.29
N ILE A 291 33.10 16.55 -11.99
CA ILE A 291 31.77 15.97 -11.87
C ILE A 291 31.64 15.34 -10.49
N ASP A 292 30.87 15.99 -9.62
CA ASP A 292 30.58 15.50 -8.29
C ASP A 292 29.25 14.74 -8.31
N ARG A 293 29.27 13.48 -7.90
CA ARG A 293 28.06 12.68 -7.76
C ARG A 293 27.43 12.92 -6.39
N SER A 294 26.14 13.24 -6.39
CA SER A 294 25.31 13.38 -5.20
C SER A 294 24.03 12.56 -5.35
N THR A 295 23.18 12.62 -4.33
CA THR A 295 21.92 11.89 -4.33
C THR A 295 20.81 12.83 -3.93
N TYR A 296 19.66 12.69 -4.58
CA TYR A 296 18.46 13.41 -4.19
C TYR A 296 17.45 12.42 -3.61
N LEU A 297 16.57 12.92 -2.75
CA LEU A 297 15.54 12.11 -2.13
C LEU A 297 14.27 12.15 -2.98
N ILE A 298 13.71 10.98 -3.26
CA ILE A 298 12.36 10.83 -3.79
C ILE A 298 11.42 10.71 -2.61
N LEU A 299 10.51 11.67 -2.50
CA LEU A 299 9.62 11.85 -1.37
C LEU A 299 8.18 11.54 -1.78
N SER A 300 7.45 10.96 -0.83
CA SER A 300 5.99 10.91 -0.84
C SER A 300 5.47 11.70 0.36
N ILE A 301 4.60 12.65 0.08
CA ILE A 301 3.92 13.43 1.12
C ILE A 301 2.48 12.96 1.18
N VAL A 302 2.06 12.52 2.37
CA VAL A 302 0.74 11.95 2.61
C VAL A 302 0.05 12.71 3.72
N TYR A 303 -1.15 13.19 3.45
CA TYR A 303 -2.08 13.63 4.48
C TYR A 303 -3.17 12.58 4.64
N ASP A 304 -3.23 11.93 5.81
CA ASP A 304 -4.19 10.87 6.08
C ASP A 304 -4.87 11.08 7.45
N PRO A 305 -5.98 11.84 7.50
CA PRO A 305 -6.67 12.11 8.76
C PRO A 305 -7.28 10.84 9.38
N GLY A 306 -7.47 9.79 8.57
CA GLY A 306 -7.96 8.50 9.02
C GLY A 306 -6.89 7.59 9.63
N ARG A 307 -5.60 7.96 9.57
CA ARG A 307 -4.48 7.08 9.97
C ARG A 307 -4.63 6.53 11.39
N TRP A 308 -4.95 7.38 12.36
CA TRP A 308 -5.08 6.95 13.75
C TRP A 308 -6.27 5.99 13.96
N LEU A 309 -7.39 6.23 13.26
CA LEU A 309 -8.56 5.34 13.27
C LEU A 309 -8.21 3.96 12.69
N LYS A 310 -7.45 3.94 11.59
CA LYS A 310 -6.94 2.70 10.99
C LYS A 310 -6.07 1.92 11.98
N GLY A 311 -5.10 2.58 12.59
CA GLY A 311 -4.22 1.96 13.59
C GLY A 311 -4.99 1.43 14.81
N ALA A 312 -5.87 2.24 15.38
CA ALA A 312 -6.72 1.82 16.50
C ALA A 312 -7.64 0.65 16.12
N GLY A 313 -8.23 0.68 14.92
CA GLY A 313 -9.10 -0.38 14.41
C GLY A 313 -8.38 -1.72 14.27
N VAL A 314 -7.15 -1.71 13.76
CA VAL A 314 -6.31 -2.91 13.67
C VAL A 314 -6.01 -3.48 15.07
N ILE A 315 -5.58 -2.64 16.01
CA ILE A 315 -5.23 -3.07 17.38
C ILE A 315 -6.47 -3.65 18.10
N ILE A 316 -7.58 -2.90 18.11
CA ILE A 316 -8.82 -3.31 18.78
C ILE A 316 -9.37 -4.59 18.15
N GLY A 317 -9.36 -4.67 16.81
CA GLY A 317 -9.82 -5.83 16.07
C GLY A 317 -9.00 -7.07 16.37
N ALA A 318 -7.67 -6.95 16.38
CA ALA A 318 -6.77 -8.05 16.72
C ALA A 318 -6.98 -8.55 18.15
N ILE A 319 -7.05 -7.64 19.13
CA ILE A 319 -7.31 -7.99 20.55
C ILE A 319 -8.66 -8.71 20.68
N GLY A 320 -9.72 -8.17 20.07
CA GLY A 320 -11.05 -8.76 20.09
C GLY A 320 -11.06 -10.16 19.48
N LEU A 321 -10.45 -10.32 18.31
CA LEU A 321 -10.41 -11.61 17.60
C LEU A 321 -9.60 -12.64 18.37
N LEU A 322 -8.38 -12.32 18.81
CA LEU A 322 -7.54 -13.20 19.63
C LEU A 322 -8.25 -13.64 20.91
N SER A 323 -8.97 -12.71 21.55
CA SER A 323 -9.77 -13.01 22.73
C SER A 323 -10.91 -13.97 22.45
N THR A 324 -11.60 -13.81 21.32
CA THR A 324 -12.65 -14.77 20.91
C THR A 324 -12.08 -16.15 20.62
N LEU A 325 -10.90 -16.22 19.99
CA LEU A 325 -10.21 -17.49 19.70
C LEU A 325 -9.73 -18.19 20.97
N ALA A 326 -9.17 -17.44 21.92
CA ALA A 326 -8.78 -17.98 23.22
C ALA A 326 -9.99 -18.54 23.99
N CYS A 327 -11.15 -17.86 23.93
CA CYS A 327 -12.38 -18.37 24.52
C CYS A 327 -12.85 -19.66 23.85
N LEU A 328 -12.78 -19.76 22.53
CA LEU A 328 -13.11 -20.96 21.77
C LEU A 328 -12.18 -22.13 22.13
N GLN A 329 -10.88 -21.86 22.22
CA GLN A 329 -9.88 -22.85 22.63
C GLN A 329 -10.17 -23.40 24.03
N ARG A 330 -10.48 -22.52 25.00
CA ARG A 330 -10.77 -22.94 26.38
C ARG A 330 -12.04 -23.78 26.48
N ARG A 331 -13.08 -23.45 25.69
CA ARG A 331 -14.32 -24.26 25.63
C ARG A 331 -14.11 -25.63 24.98
N SER A 332 -13.12 -25.75 24.10
CA SER A 332 -12.84 -26.99 23.38
C SER A 332 -12.13 -28.06 24.22
N GLY A 333 -11.83 -27.78 25.50
CA GLY A 333 -10.96 -28.55 26.41
C GLY A 333 -11.30 -30.02 26.70
N GLN A 334 -12.18 -30.65 25.93
CA GLN A 334 -12.52 -32.08 26.06
C GLN A 334 -12.62 -32.84 24.73
N ARG A 335 -12.38 -32.21 23.57
CA ARG A 335 -12.33 -32.91 22.28
C ARG A 335 -10.95 -32.80 21.66
N GLN A 336 -10.17 -33.88 21.76
CA GLN A 336 -8.89 -34.08 21.06
C GLN A 336 -9.13 -34.13 19.54
N GLY A 337 -8.91 -33.03 18.83
CA GLY A 337 -8.88 -33.04 17.38
C GLY A 337 -8.93 -31.64 16.76
N ILE A 338 -7.96 -31.36 15.87
CA ILE A 338 -7.84 -30.32 14.81
C ILE A 338 -8.13 -28.85 15.21
N ARG A 339 -9.19 -28.56 15.97
CA ARG A 339 -9.61 -27.23 16.41
C ARG A 339 -8.55 -26.40 17.15
N PRO A 340 -7.77 -26.92 18.13
CA PRO A 340 -6.79 -26.08 18.81
C PRO A 340 -5.67 -25.65 17.86
N ALA A 341 -5.22 -26.53 16.96
CA ALA A 341 -4.23 -26.21 15.95
C ALA A 341 -4.75 -25.13 14.97
N PHE A 342 -6.00 -25.26 14.53
CA PHE A 342 -6.65 -24.26 13.67
C PHE A 342 -6.78 -22.89 14.37
N CYS A 343 -7.19 -22.86 15.65
CA CYS A 343 -7.30 -21.62 16.41
C CYS A 343 -5.93 -20.94 16.59
N LEU A 344 -4.88 -21.72 16.86
CA LEU A 344 -3.51 -21.23 16.98
C LEU A 344 -3.00 -20.66 15.65
N LEU A 345 -3.23 -21.36 14.55
CA LEU A 345 -2.90 -20.87 13.20
C LEU A 345 -3.60 -19.53 12.92
N LEU A 346 -4.91 -19.44 13.21
CA LEU A 346 -5.68 -18.21 12.99
C LEU A 346 -5.20 -17.05 13.88
N ALA A 347 -4.79 -17.34 15.12
CA ALA A 347 -4.20 -16.35 16.01
C ALA A 347 -2.86 -15.83 15.47
N LEU A 348 -1.99 -16.70 14.98
CA LEU A 348 -0.72 -16.32 14.36
C LEU A 348 -0.95 -15.49 13.09
N LEU A 349 -1.88 -15.90 12.23
CA LEU A 349 -2.26 -15.13 11.03
C LEU A 349 -2.81 -13.74 11.40
N THR A 350 -3.62 -13.65 12.46
CA THR A 350 -4.15 -12.37 12.95
C THR A 350 -3.02 -11.45 13.43
N LEU A 351 -2.06 -11.98 14.21
CA LEU A 351 -0.92 -11.21 14.68
C LEU A 351 0.00 -10.78 13.53
N GLY A 352 0.28 -11.66 12.57
CA GLY A 352 1.10 -11.37 11.40
C GLY A 352 0.48 -10.27 10.53
N THR A 353 -0.79 -10.42 10.16
CA THR A 353 -1.52 -9.42 9.35
C THR A 353 -1.63 -8.07 10.06
N ALA A 354 -1.97 -8.05 11.35
CA ALA A 354 -2.04 -6.82 12.14
C ALA A 354 -0.68 -6.14 12.29
N GLY A 355 0.38 -6.91 12.55
CA GLY A 355 1.75 -6.39 12.67
C GLY A 355 2.26 -5.79 11.37
N MET A 356 2.02 -6.44 10.23
CA MET A 356 2.36 -5.90 8.92
C MET A 356 1.57 -4.63 8.60
N ALA A 357 0.26 -4.62 8.84
CA ALA A 357 -0.58 -3.44 8.60
C ALA A 357 -0.13 -2.23 9.45
N LEU A 358 0.20 -2.44 10.73
CA LEU A 358 0.72 -1.38 11.60
C LEU A 358 2.11 -0.89 11.17
N ARG A 359 2.99 -1.81 10.75
CA ARG A 359 4.31 -1.45 10.22
C ARG A 359 4.18 -0.58 8.97
N ASN A 360 3.39 -1.01 7.99
CA ASN A 360 3.20 -0.26 6.74
C ASN A 360 2.58 1.12 7.00
N LEU A 361 1.59 1.18 7.89
CA LEU A 361 0.97 2.45 8.27
C LEU A 361 1.98 3.37 8.95
N ALA A 362 2.94 2.80 9.70
CA ALA A 362 4.03 3.54 10.31
C ALA A 362 5.05 4.06 9.29
N THR A 363 5.48 3.21 8.35
CA THR A 363 6.63 3.47 7.47
C THR A 363 6.29 4.05 6.11
N VAL A 364 5.10 3.78 5.57
CA VAL A 364 4.67 4.22 4.21
C VAL A 364 3.37 5.03 4.27
N GLY A 365 2.68 5.02 5.42
CA GLY A 365 1.39 5.71 5.58
C GLY A 365 0.23 5.01 4.87
N VAL A 366 0.45 3.81 4.36
CA VAL A 366 -0.58 2.98 3.72
C VAL A 366 -0.77 1.73 4.58
N LEU A 367 -2.01 1.26 4.72
CA LEU A 367 -2.28 0.00 5.43
C LEU A 367 -1.70 -1.21 4.70
N TRP A 368 -1.80 -1.20 3.38
CA TRP A 368 -1.46 -2.30 2.50
C TRP A 368 -0.46 -1.80 1.47
N ASP A 369 0.73 -2.40 1.47
CA ASP A 369 1.62 -2.29 0.33
C ASP A 369 1.04 -3.17 -0.78
N HIS A 370 1.05 -2.68 -2.03
CA HIS A 370 0.54 -3.42 -3.20
C HIS A 370 1.32 -4.71 -3.51
N SER A 371 2.29 -5.06 -2.65
CA SER A 371 2.93 -6.36 -2.61
C SER A 371 1.92 -7.53 -2.66
N SER A 372 2.17 -8.45 -3.59
CA SER A 372 1.40 -9.70 -3.74
C SER A 372 1.39 -10.54 -2.46
N PHE A 373 2.48 -10.51 -1.69
CA PHE A 373 2.62 -11.24 -0.43
C PHE A 373 1.59 -10.79 0.62
N GLN A 374 1.40 -9.49 0.82
CA GLN A 374 0.43 -8.98 1.80
C GLN A 374 -1.01 -9.29 1.40
N ALA A 375 -1.34 -9.13 0.10
CA ALA A 375 -2.64 -9.49 -0.42
C ALA A 375 -2.93 -10.99 -0.21
N GLY A 376 -1.95 -11.85 -0.50
CA GLY A 376 -2.06 -13.30 -0.29
C GLY A 376 -2.23 -13.69 1.18
N LEU A 377 -1.42 -13.14 2.08
CA LEU A 377 -1.53 -13.40 3.53
C LEU A 377 -2.91 -12.98 4.07
N THR A 378 -3.41 -11.83 3.64
CA THR A 378 -4.72 -11.30 4.04
C THR A 378 -5.85 -12.17 3.49
N ALA A 379 -5.74 -12.64 2.25
CA ALA A 379 -6.69 -13.57 1.65
C ALA A 379 -6.78 -14.87 2.47
N ILE A 380 -5.64 -15.47 2.84
CA ILE A 380 -5.60 -16.69 3.66
C ILE A 380 -6.27 -16.44 5.01
N TRP A 381 -5.98 -15.30 5.66
CA TRP A 381 -6.58 -14.94 6.94
C TRP A 381 -8.11 -14.76 6.83
N LEU A 382 -8.61 -14.07 5.80
CA LEU A 382 -10.05 -13.89 5.57
C LEU A 382 -10.78 -15.21 5.27
N ALA A 383 -10.18 -16.10 4.47
CA ALA A 383 -10.73 -17.44 4.22
C ALA A 383 -10.85 -18.24 5.51
N ALA A 384 -9.82 -18.21 6.36
CA ALA A 384 -9.83 -18.93 7.63
C ALA A 384 -10.90 -18.36 8.59
N LEU A 385 -11.12 -17.03 8.60
CA LEU A 385 -12.22 -16.42 9.34
C LEU A 385 -13.60 -16.81 8.78
N GLY A 386 -13.77 -16.77 7.46
CA GLY A 386 -15.01 -17.19 6.81
C GLY A 386 -15.35 -18.65 7.08
N THR A 387 -14.32 -19.51 7.13
CA THR A 387 -14.48 -20.93 7.45
C THR A 387 -14.92 -21.14 8.89
N GLU A 388 -14.41 -20.36 9.84
CA GLU A 388 -14.89 -20.39 11.24
C GLU A 388 -16.39 -20.04 11.29
N LEU A 389 -16.81 -18.95 10.65
CA LEU A 389 -18.23 -18.57 10.59
C LEU A 389 -19.11 -19.64 9.90
N VAL A 390 -18.49 -20.38 8.97
CA VAL A 390 -18.92 -21.62 8.31
C VAL A 390 -19.43 -22.72 9.25
N LEU A 391 -18.52 -23.08 10.16
CA LEU A 391 -18.50 -24.39 10.77
C LEU A 391 -19.69 -24.54 11.73
N PRO A 392 -20.52 -25.59 11.56
CA PRO A 392 -21.71 -25.76 12.38
C PRO A 392 -21.31 -25.85 13.86
N ARG A 393 -21.87 -24.95 14.68
CA ARG A 393 -21.87 -25.09 16.14
C ARG A 393 -22.70 -26.32 16.50
N GLN A 394 -22.09 -27.49 16.52
CA GLN A 394 -22.71 -28.77 16.88
C GLN A 394 -23.17 -28.85 18.36
N GLU A 395 -23.27 -27.75 19.10
CA GLU A 395 -23.54 -27.77 20.54
C GLU A 395 -24.97 -28.20 20.91
N ASN A 396 -25.93 -28.25 19.98
CA ASN A 396 -27.35 -28.43 20.31
C ASN A 396 -28.00 -29.77 19.90
N VAL A 397 -27.28 -30.72 19.29
CA VAL A 397 -27.93 -31.98 18.85
C VAL A 397 -27.99 -33.03 19.98
N GLN A 398 -27.10 -32.99 20.97
CA GLN A 398 -27.03 -34.04 22.00
C GLN A 398 -27.99 -33.86 23.18
N THR A 399 -28.51 -32.66 23.45
CA THR A 399 -29.47 -32.44 24.54
C THR A 399 -30.91 -32.83 24.19
N ALA A 400 -31.23 -33.06 22.91
CA ALA A 400 -32.58 -33.41 22.47
C ALA A 400 -32.87 -34.93 22.45
N VAL A 401 -31.84 -35.79 22.51
CA VAL A 401 -32.00 -37.26 22.38
C VAL A 401 -32.12 -37.96 23.74
N GLY A 402 -31.69 -37.34 24.84
CA GLY A 402 -31.75 -37.92 26.18
C GLY A 402 -33.09 -37.80 26.92
N GLY A 403 -34.14 -37.27 26.29
CA GLY A 403 -35.44 -36.96 26.93
C GLY A 403 -36.60 -37.91 26.62
N LYS A 404 -36.36 -39.09 26.04
CA LYS A 404 -37.38 -40.12 25.78
C LYS A 404 -36.97 -41.46 26.35
N SER A 405 -37.04 -41.58 27.66
CA SER A 405 -37.08 -42.86 28.35
C SER A 405 -37.71 -42.65 29.71
N GLU A 406 -39.02 -42.36 29.70
CA GLU A 406 -39.99 -42.76 30.73
C GLU A 406 -41.30 -43.16 30.04
#